data_AF-A0A1Y3EL94-F1
#
_entry.id   AF-A0A1Y3EL94-F1
#
_cell.length_a   1.000
_cell.length_b   1.000
_cell.length_c   1.000
_cell.angle_alpha   90.00
_cell.angle_beta   90.00
_cell.angle_gamma   90.00
#
_symmetry.space_group_name_H-M   'P 1'
#
loop_
_entity.id
_entity.type
_entity.pdbx_description
1 polymer ?
#
loop_
_entity_poly.entity_id
_entity_poly.type
_entity_poly.pdbx_seq_one_letter_code
_entity_poly.pdbx_strand_id
1 'polypeptide(L)' 'PIPDYVKASVITAINIHRTEPPGGDILIFLTGQDEVVNCCDMLKEESKKLKGYDRLWIVPIYGALPFKEQ' A
#
# COMPACT_ATOMS: atom_id res chain seq x y z
N PRO A 1 -14.35 1.75 16.35
CA PRO A 1 -12.92 2.11 16.17
C PRO A 1 -12.12 0.92 15.67
N ILE A 2 -11.30 1.09 14.63
CA ILE A 2 -10.39 0.06 14.16
C ILE A 2 -9.11 0.17 15.03
N PRO A 3 -8.64 -0.92 15.67
CA PRO A 3 -7.47 -0.87 16.53
C PRO A 3 -6.17 -0.49 15.79
N ASP A 4 -6.05 -0.89 14.53
CA ASP A 4 -4.90 -0.61 13.67
C ASP A 4 -5.39 -0.35 12.23
N TYR A 5 -5.55 0.94 11.90
CA TYR A 5 -6.03 1.33 10.57
C TYR A 5 -4.95 1.18 9.49
N VAL A 6 -3.66 1.15 9.85
CA VAL A 6 -2.57 0.92 8.89
C VAL A 6 -2.70 -0.50 8.36
N LYS A 7 -2.81 -1.48 9.27
CA LYS A 7 -3.04 -2.88 8.90
C LYS A 7 -4.34 -3.08 8.14
N ALA A 8 -5.42 -2.41 8.56
CA ALA A 8 -6.69 -2.49 7.85
C ALA A 8 -6.59 -1.92 6.41
N SER A 9 -5.81 -0.86 6.21
CA SER A 9 -5.55 -0.26 4.89
C SER A 9 -4.80 -1.23 3.98
N VAL A 10 -3.77 -1.91 4.50
CA VAL A 10 -3.03 -2.95 3.75
C VAL A 10 -3.96 -4.07 3.29
N ILE A 11 -4.78 -4.61 4.21
CA ILE A 11 -5.73 -5.69 3.89
C ILE A 11 -6.72 -5.24 2.82
N THR A 12 -7.23 -4.01 2.94
CA THR A 12 -8.17 -3.44 1.99
C THR A 12 -7.54 -3.28 0.61
N ALA A 13 -6.32 -2.75 0.52
CA ALA A 13 -5.60 -2.58 -0.74
C ALA A 13 -5.32 -3.93 -1.43
N ILE A 14 -4.93 -4.95 -0.66
CA ILE A 14 -4.73 -6.31 -1.20
C ILE A 14 -6.03 -6.92 -1.69
N ASN A 15 -7.15 -6.69 -0.99
CA ASN A 15 -8.45 -7.15 -1.44
C ASN A 15 -8.88 -6.45 -2.74
N ILE A 16 -8.73 -5.13 -2.83
CA ILE A 16 -9.01 -4.36 -4.06
C ILE A 16 -8.19 -4.90 -5.23
N HIS A 17 -6.88 -5.11 -5.05
CA HIS A 17 -6.01 -5.68 -6.08
C HIS A 17 -6.44 -7.07 -6.57
N ARG A 18 -7.14 -7.84 -5.73
CA ARG A 18 -7.63 -9.19 -6.09
C ARG A 18 -9.00 -9.18 -6.75
N THR A 19 -9.87 -8.24 -6.38
CA THR A 19 -11.28 -8.27 -6.75
C THR A 19 -11.62 -7.30 -7.87
N GLU A 20 -10.92 -6.17 -7.98
CA GLU A 20 -11.16 -5.19 -9.02
C GLU A 20 -10.48 -5.55 -10.34
N PRO A 21 -11.02 -5.09 -11.48
CA PRO A 21 -10.38 -5.28 -12.78
C PRO A 21 -8.96 -4.69 -12.83
N PRO A 22 -8.03 -5.31 -13.58
CA PRO A 22 -6.66 -4.81 -13.70
C PRO A 22 -6.61 -3.46 -14.43
N GLY A 23 -5.56 -2.69 -14.17
CA GLY A 23 -5.29 -1.40 -14.81
C GLY A 23 -5.70 -0.15 -14.02
N GLY A 24 -6.16 -0.31 -12.78
CA GLY A 24 -6.41 0.80 -11.85
C GLY A 24 -5.28 0.99 -10.83
N ASP A 25 -5.21 2.20 -10.25
CA ASP A 25 -4.29 2.56 -9.17
C ASP A 25 -5.00 2.60 -7.81
N ILE A 26 -4.24 2.32 -6.74
CA ILE A 26 -4.73 2.38 -5.35
C ILE A 26 -4.00 3.49 -4.62
N LEU A 27 -4.75 4.48 -4.12
CA LEU A 27 -4.22 5.58 -3.30
C LEU A 27 -4.65 5.40 -1.84
N ILE A 28 -3.67 5.33 -0.93
CA ILE A 28 -3.88 5.19 0.52
C ILE A 28 -3.42 6.46 1.20
N PHE A 29 -4.28 7.08 2.01
CA PHE A 29 -3.93 8.23 2.84
C PHE A 29 -3.58 7.77 4.25
N LEU A 30 -2.39 8.14 4.71
CA LEU A 30 -1.90 7.89 6.06
C LEU A 30 -1.37 9.22 6.64
N THR A 31 -1.31 9.31 7.97
CA THR A 31 -1.08 10.59 8.65
C THR A 31 0.39 10.87 8.93
N GLY A 32 1.19 9.83 9.17
CA GLY A 32 2.61 9.94 9.51
C GLY A 32 3.52 9.23 8.51
N GLN A 33 4.76 9.72 8.39
CA GLN A 33 5.80 9.06 7.60
C GLN A 33 6.05 7.62 8.06
N ASP A 34 6.14 7.39 9.37
CA ASP A 34 6.36 6.05 9.93
C ASP A 34 5.23 5.08 9.55
N GLU A 35 4.00 5.58 9.47
CA GLU A 35 2.84 4.80 9.03
C GLU A 35 2.94 4.45 7.55
N VAL A 36 3.37 5.40 6.71
CA VAL A 36 3.59 5.19 5.28
C VAL A 36 4.66 4.11 5.05
N VAL A 37 5.79 4.22 5.75
CA VAL A 37 6.89 3.25 5.64
C VAL A 37 6.42 1.86 6.08
N ASN A 38 5.79 1.77 7.27
CA ASN A 38 5.26 0.52 7.80
C ASN A 38 4.21 -0.11 6.85
N CYS A 39 3.28 0.69 6.32
CA CYS A 39 2.29 0.25 5.35
C CYS A 39 2.95 -0.31 4.07
N CYS A 40 3.96 0.40 3.54
CA CYS A 40 4.68 -0.03 2.35
C CYS A 40 5.40 -1.36 2.58
N ASP A 41 6.01 -1.56 3.73
CA ASP A 41 6.71 -2.82 4.04
C ASP A 41 5.72 -3.98 4.21
N MET A 42 4.60 -3.76 4.89
CA MET A 42 3.52 -4.75 4.97
C MET A 42 2.93 -5.08 3.59
N LEU A 43 2.71 -4.08 2.73
CA LEU A 43 2.24 -4.30 1.36
C LEU A 43 3.23 -5.12 0.53
N LYS A 44 4.54 -4.87 0.66
CA LYS A 44 5.58 -5.66 -0.03
C LYS A 44 5.60 -7.11 0.45
N GLU A 45 5.33 -7.36 1.73
CA GLU A 45 5.24 -8.72 2.26
C GLU A 45 3.99 -9.45 1.74
N GLU A 46 2.84 -8.78 1.73
CA GLU A 46 1.59 -9.35 1.21
C GLU A 46 1.64 -9.52 -0.32
N SER A 47 2.31 -8.62 -1.05
CA SER A 47 2.43 -8.71 -2.50
C SER A 47 3.23 -9.95 -2.93
N LYS A 48 4.21 -10.40 -2.13
CA LYS A 48 4.95 -11.65 -2.40
C LYS A 48 4.07 -12.89 -2.32
N LYS A 49 2.93 -12.82 -1.62
CA LYS A 49 1.97 -13.92 -1.47
C LYS A 49 0.93 -13.94 -2.60
N LEU A 50 0.85 -12.89 -3.41
CA LEU A 50 -0.06 -12.80 -4.55
C LEU A 50 0.48 -13.64 -5.73
N LYS A 51 0.07 -14.91 -5.80
CA LYS A 51 0.30 -15.77 -6.97
C LYS A 51 -0.88 -15.67 -7.93
N GLY A 52 -0.61 -15.46 -9.21
CA GLY A 52 -1.63 -15.43 -10.26
C GLY A 52 -2.33 -14.07 -10.45
N TYR A 53 -1.79 -13.01 -9.85
CA TYR A 53 -2.25 -11.62 -10.05
C TYR A 53 -1.12 -10.79 -10.66
N ASP A 54 -1.47 -9.64 -11.23
CA ASP A 54 -0.50 -8.67 -11.74
C ASP A 54 0.39 -8.13 -10.62
N ARG A 55 1.58 -7.66 -11.02
CA ARG A 55 2.57 -7.15 -10.08
C ARG A 55 2.09 -5.83 -9.48
N LEU A 56 1.94 -5.80 -8.17
CA LEU A 56 1.67 -4.57 -7.42
C LEU A 56 2.96 -3.71 -7.33
N TRP A 57 2.90 -2.48 -7.82
CA TRP A 57 3.97 -1.50 -7.64
C TRP A 57 3.63 -0.60 -6.45
N ILE A 58 4.54 -0.52 -5.48
CA ILE A 58 4.31 0.21 -4.22
C ILE A 58 5.24 1.43 -4.19
N VAL A 59 4.66 2.63 -4.15
CA VAL A 59 5.39 3.91 -4.08
C VAL A 59 4.99 4.67 -2.80
N PRO A 60 5.92 4.91 -1.87
CA PRO A 60 5.66 5.79 -0.74
C PRO A 60 5.70 7.25 -1.18
N ILE A 61 4.79 8.08 -0.65
CA ILE A 61 4.82 9.54 -0.81
C ILE A 61 4.62 10.19 0.55
N TYR A 62 5.57 11.01 1.00
CA TYR A 62 5.50 11.80 2.23
C TYR A 62 6.38 13.07 2.11
N GLY A 63 6.12 14.08 2.95
CA GLY A 63 6.68 15.42 2.78
C GLY A 63 8.20 15.56 2.91
N ALA A 64 8.87 14.60 3.57
CA ALA A 64 10.33 14.60 3.74
C ALA A 64 11.09 13.89 2.60
N LEU A 65 10.40 13.36 1.58
CA LEU A 65 11.08 12.72 0.44
C LEU A 65 11.89 13.75 -0.35
N PRO A 66 13.14 13.42 -0.76
CA PRO A 66 13.87 14.22 -1.71
C PRO A 66 13.05 14.44 -2.99
N PHE A 67 13.13 15.61 -3.62
CA PHE A 67 12.38 15.94 -4.84
C PHE A 67 12.56 14.92 -6.00
N LYS A 68 13.66 14.16 -6.01
CA LYS A 68 13.93 13.11 -7.00
C LYS A 68 13.16 11.80 -6.72
N GLU A 69 12.64 11.64 -5.51
CA GLU A 69 11.94 10.46 -5.00
C GLU A 69 10.46 10.74 -4.71
N GLN A 70 10.01 11.99 -4.91
CA GLN A 70 8.59 12.40 -4.95
C GLN A 70 8.04 12.24 -6.38
#